data_AF-A0A953T6V2-F1
#
_entry.id   AF-A0A953T6V2-F1
#
_cell.length_a   1.000
_cell.length_b   1.000
_cell.length_c   1.000
_cell.angle_alpha   90.00
_cell.angle_beta   90.00
_cell.angle_gamma   90.00
#
_symmetry.space_group_name_H-M   'P 1'
#
loop_
_entity.id
_entity.type
_entity.pdbx_description
1 polymer ?
#
loop_
_entity_poly.entity_id
_entity_poly.type
_entity_poly.pdbx_seq_one_letter_code
_entity_poly.pdbx_strand_id
1 'polypeptide(L)'
;MPSLIVPLVALSVGIFGYLLPGVGYFTMMPGDLGDARFNSVILEHVYQWLTGQARDLWSPGFFYPFNKILAFSDSHLGSFWIYAAARLLGATRELSFQAWFLVGFLLNFVSAYWMLRRMRFDVLGASCGAFVFAFALPVLH
;
A
#
# COMPACT_ATOMS: atom_id res chain seq x y z
N MET A 1 27.82 -7.15 13.10
CA MET A 1 26.42 -6.89 12.68
C MET A 1 26.32 -5.42 12.32
N PRO A 2 25.95 -5.02 11.08
CA PRO A 2 25.67 -3.62 10.81
C PRO A 2 24.57 -3.14 11.76
N SER A 3 24.70 -1.95 12.33
CA SER A 3 23.74 -1.43 13.31
C SER A 3 22.38 -1.24 12.64
N LEU A 4 21.35 -1.94 13.13
CA LEU A 4 19.97 -1.77 12.67
C LEU A 4 19.31 -0.49 13.20
N ILE A 5 19.99 0.22 14.11
CA ILE A 5 19.48 1.43 14.75
C ILE A 5 19.13 2.50 13.71
N VAL A 6 20.03 2.77 12.76
CA VAL A 6 19.84 3.82 11.76
C VAL A 6 18.63 3.56 10.85
N PRO A 7 18.47 2.39 10.20
CA PRO A 7 17.29 2.13 9.38
C PRO A 7 16.00 2.08 10.20
N LEU A 8 16.04 1.61 11.44
CA LEU A 8 14.85 1.62 12.32
C LEU A 8 14.43 3.05 12.69
N VAL A 9 15.38 3.94 12.97
CA VAL A 9 15.10 5.36 13.24
C VAL A 9 14.52 6.01 11.98
N ALA A 10 15.13 5.81 10.82
CA ALA A 10 14.62 6.36 9.56
C ALA A 10 13.18 5.87 9.27
N LEU A 11 12.93 4.57 9.41
CA LEU A 11 11.60 4.00 9.25
C LEU A 11 10.60 4.59 10.24
N SER A 12 10.98 4.71 11.52
CA SER A 12 10.13 5.29 12.56
C SER A 12 9.76 6.73 12.24
N VAL A 13 10.73 7.55 11.80
CA VAL A 13 10.47 8.93 11.37
C VAL A 13 9.48 8.96 10.21
N GLY A 14 9.58 8.05 9.24
CA GLY A 14 8.64 7.98 8.12
C GLY A 14 7.24 7.53 8.55
N ILE A 15 7.15 6.55 9.46
CA ILE A 15 5.88 6.06 9.98
C ILE A 15 5.15 7.14 10.77
N PHE A 16 5.81 7.70 11.79
CA PHE A 16 5.19 8.64 12.73
C PHE A 16 5.10 10.06 12.17
N GLY A 17 6.05 10.48 11.34
CA GLY A 17 6.11 11.83 10.78
C GLY A 17 5.35 12.00 9.47
N TYR A 18 5.10 10.92 8.72
CA TYR A 18 4.48 11.00 7.39
C TYR A 18 3.27 10.07 7.24
N LEU A 19 3.43 8.75 7.41
CA LEU A 19 2.36 7.77 7.13
C LEU A 19 1.14 7.94 8.05
N LEU A 20 1.35 7.97 9.38
CA LEU A 20 0.25 8.03 10.34
C LEU A 20 -0.56 9.33 10.22
N PRO A 21 0.08 10.53 10.12
CA PRO A 21 -0.63 11.76 9.78
C PRO A 21 -1.38 11.65 8.45
N GLY A 22 -0.79 11.01 7.44
CA GLY A 22 -1.38 10.86 6.10
C GLY A 22 -2.67 10.03 6.05
N VAL A 23 -2.83 9.07 6.96
CA VAL A 23 -4.10 8.34 7.14
C VAL A 23 -4.97 8.94 8.26
N GLY A 24 -4.62 10.14 8.76
CA GLY A 24 -5.31 10.79 9.86
C GLY A 24 -5.39 9.93 11.11
N TYR A 25 -4.33 9.18 11.43
CA TYR A 25 -4.35 8.19 12.50
C TYR A 25 -5.53 7.22 12.38
N PHE A 26 -5.72 6.67 11.18
CA PHE A 26 -6.79 5.74 10.79
C PHE A 26 -8.19 6.35 10.65
N THR A 27 -8.31 7.69 10.69
CA THR A 27 -9.60 8.38 10.50
C THR A 27 -9.83 8.91 9.09
N MET A 28 -8.81 8.89 8.22
CA MET A 28 -8.87 9.45 6.87
C MET A 28 -8.40 8.45 5.81
N MET A 29 -8.93 8.59 4.60
CA MET A 29 -8.40 7.89 3.42
C MET A 29 -7.15 8.61 2.92
N PRO A 30 -6.03 7.91 2.73
CA PRO A 30 -4.84 8.52 2.14
C PRO A 30 -5.05 8.79 0.65
N GLY A 31 -4.46 9.86 0.12
CA GLY A 31 -4.52 10.22 -1.31
C GLY A 31 -5.68 11.12 -1.68
N ASP A 32 -5.83 11.35 -3.00
CA ASP A 32 -6.89 12.19 -3.54
C ASP A 32 -8.27 11.51 -3.56
N LEU A 33 -9.29 12.29 -3.93
CA LEU A 33 -10.69 11.86 -3.95
C LEU A 33 -10.99 10.73 -4.96
N GLY A 34 -10.21 10.60 -6.02
CA GLY A 34 -10.40 9.63 -7.10
C GLY A 34 -9.61 8.35 -6.85
N ASP A 35 -8.29 8.44 -6.84
CA ASP A 35 -7.37 7.30 -6.89
C ASP A 35 -7.52 6.39 -5.67
N ALA A 36 -7.62 6.97 -4.48
CA ALA A 36 -7.78 6.21 -3.24
C ALA A 36 -9.09 5.40 -3.24
N ARG A 37 -10.18 6.03 -3.70
CA ARG A 37 -11.50 5.40 -3.75
C ARG A 37 -11.55 4.32 -4.82
N PHE A 38 -10.97 4.59 -5.99
CA PHE A 38 -10.88 3.63 -7.07
C PHE A 38 -10.10 2.38 -6.63
N ASN A 39 -8.89 2.55 -6.10
CA ASN A 39 -8.07 1.44 -5.63
C ASN A 39 -8.77 0.63 -4.53
N SER A 40 -9.48 1.31 -3.62
CA SER A 40 -10.31 0.64 -2.62
C SER A 40 -11.44 -0.20 -3.24
N VAL A 41 -12.08 0.26 -4.33
CA VAL A 41 -13.12 -0.52 -5.04
C VAL A 41 -12.50 -1.75 -5.70
N ILE A 42 -11.35 -1.59 -6.35
CA ILE A 42 -10.66 -2.70 -7.02
C ILE A 42 -10.24 -3.78 -6.01
N LEU A 43 -9.62 -3.39 -4.90
CA LEU A 43 -9.22 -4.33 -3.85
C LEU A 43 -10.42 -5.06 -3.24
N GLU A 44 -11.53 -4.34 -2.96
CA GLU A 44 -12.74 -4.96 -2.45
C GLU A 44 -13.38 -5.91 -3.48
N HIS A 45 -13.35 -5.56 -4.78
CA HIS A 45 -13.85 -6.45 -5.84
C HIS A 45 -13.07 -7.76 -5.91
N VAL A 46 -11.73 -7.70 -5.88
CA VAL A 46 -10.89 -8.90 -5.87
C VAL A 46 -11.14 -9.73 -4.60
N TYR A 47 -11.35 -9.10 -3.44
CA TYR A 47 -11.73 -9.79 -2.20
C TYR A 47 -13.12 -10.45 -2.30
N GLN A 48 -14.11 -9.76 -2.87
CA GLN A 48 -15.44 -10.31 -3.09
C GLN A 48 -15.40 -11.50 -4.05
N TRP A 49 -14.57 -11.44 -5.10
CA TRP A 49 -14.34 -12.58 -5.97
C TRP A 49 -13.68 -13.75 -5.23
N LEU A 50 -12.62 -13.49 -4.45
CA LEU A 50 -11.93 -14.49 -3.65
C LEU A 50 -12.88 -15.22 -2.66
N THR A 51 -13.83 -14.49 -2.09
CA THR A 51 -14.80 -15.01 -1.12
C THR A 51 -16.12 -15.49 -1.74
N GLY A 52 -16.22 -15.52 -3.08
CA GLY A 52 -17.38 -16.01 -3.81
C GLY A 52 -18.60 -15.07 -3.84
N GLN A 53 -18.45 -13.82 -3.36
CA GLN A 53 -19.48 -12.79 -3.40
C GLN A 53 -19.60 -12.14 -4.78
N ALA A 54 -18.50 -12.06 -5.54
CA ALA A 54 -18.48 -11.61 -6.93
C ALA A 54 -18.24 -12.79 -7.89
N ARG A 55 -19.02 -12.87 -8.97
CA ARG A 55 -18.97 -13.99 -9.92
C ARG A 55 -17.85 -13.89 -10.95
N ASP A 56 -17.48 -12.67 -11.34
CA ASP A 56 -16.46 -12.42 -12.37
C ASP A 56 -15.34 -11.55 -11.80
N LEU A 57 -14.11 -12.08 -11.82
CA LEU A 57 -12.92 -11.34 -11.43
C LEU A 57 -12.69 -10.13 -12.34
N TRP A 58 -12.88 -10.29 -13.64
CA TRP A 58 -12.42 -9.31 -14.62
C TRP A 58 -13.40 -8.16 -14.83
N SER A 59 -14.67 -8.33 -14.46
CA SER A 59 -15.72 -7.35 -14.73
C SER A 59 -16.38 -6.86 -13.42
N PRO A 60 -15.74 -5.93 -12.69
CA PRO A 60 -16.37 -5.19 -11.60
C PRO A 60 -17.71 -4.55 -12.00
N GLY A 61 -18.60 -4.35 -11.03
CA GLY A 61 -19.99 -3.90 -11.25
C GLY A 61 -20.20 -2.44 -11.67
N PHE A 62 -19.25 -1.81 -12.36
CA PHE A 62 -19.35 -0.44 -12.85
C PHE A 62 -18.99 -0.36 -14.35
N PHE A 63 -19.09 0.82 -14.98
CA PHE A 63 -18.81 1.02 -16.42
C PHE A 63 -19.59 0.13 -17.42
N TYR A 64 -20.84 -0.23 -17.11
CA TYR A 64 -21.71 -0.87 -18.11
C TYR A 64 -21.78 -0.01 -19.41
N PRO A 65 -21.72 -0.60 -20.62
CA PRO A 65 -21.72 -2.04 -20.95
C PRO A 65 -20.33 -2.67 -21.15
N PHE A 66 -19.26 -2.03 -20.69
CA PHE A 66 -17.90 -2.54 -20.89
C PHE A 66 -17.62 -3.75 -19.98
N ASN A 67 -16.96 -4.77 -20.55
CA ASN A 67 -16.51 -5.97 -19.83
C ASN A 67 -15.00 -5.94 -19.64
N LYS A 68 -14.49 -6.76 -18.71
CA LYS A 68 -13.05 -6.87 -18.41
C LYS A 68 -12.40 -5.55 -17.95
N ILE A 69 -13.20 -4.68 -17.32
CA ILE A 69 -12.76 -3.34 -16.92
C ILE A 69 -11.70 -3.35 -15.81
N LEU A 70 -11.51 -4.48 -15.11
CA LEU A 70 -10.38 -4.62 -14.18
C LEU A 70 -9.03 -4.44 -14.88
N ALA A 71 -8.96 -4.69 -16.20
CA ALA A 71 -7.75 -4.50 -17.01
C ALA A 71 -7.56 -3.06 -17.51
N PHE A 72 -8.50 -2.13 -17.24
CA PHE A 72 -8.36 -0.74 -17.69
C PHE A 72 -7.37 0.05 -16.84
N SER A 73 -7.02 -0.44 -15.66
CA SER A 73 -6.12 0.22 -14.70
C SER A 73 -5.42 -0.82 -13.82
N ASP A 74 -4.83 -0.38 -12.71
CA ASP A 74 -4.16 -1.23 -11.74
C ASP A 74 -5.12 -2.23 -11.11
N SER A 75 -4.87 -3.51 -11.35
CA SER A 75 -5.71 -4.61 -10.87
C SER A 75 -5.39 -5.07 -9.44
N HIS A 76 -4.23 -4.66 -8.91
CA HIS A 76 -3.70 -5.04 -7.58
C HIS A 76 -3.59 -6.54 -7.31
N LEU A 77 -3.62 -7.41 -8.33
CA LEU A 77 -3.51 -8.87 -8.15
C LEU A 77 -2.20 -9.31 -7.45
N GLY A 78 -1.15 -8.50 -7.54
CA GLY A 78 0.12 -8.74 -6.83
C GLY A 78 0.11 -8.36 -5.34
N SER A 79 -0.74 -7.41 -4.92
CA SER A 79 -0.68 -6.80 -3.59
C SER A 79 -1.97 -6.97 -2.77
N PHE A 80 -3.07 -7.44 -3.37
CA PHE A 80 -4.38 -7.51 -2.71
C PHE A 80 -4.41 -8.43 -1.48
N TRP A 81 -3.47 -9.38 -1.35
CA TRP A 81 -3.43 -10.34 -0.25
C TRP A 81 -3.39 -9.67 1.12
N ILE A 82 -2.73 -8.51 1.24
CA ILE A 82 -2.67 -7.74 2.48
C ILE A 82 -4.07 -7.19 2.83
N TYR A 83 -4.75 -6.63 1.83
CA TYR A 83 -6.13 -6.16 1.97
C TYR A 83 -7.06 -7.31 2.35
N ALA A 84 -7.00 -8.43 1.62
CA ALA A 84 -7.82 -9.60 1.86
C ALA A 84 -7.59 -10.19 3.26
N ALA A 85 -6.34 -10.27 3.73
CA ALA A 85 -6.03 -10.72 5.07
C ALA A 85 -6.67 -9.82 6.14
N ALA A 86 -6.57 -8.49 6.00
CA ALA A 86 -7.22 -7.57 6.92
C ALA A 86 -8.75 -7.73 6.92
N ARG A 87 -9.37 -7.89 5.74
CA ARG A 87 -10.82 -8.13 5.61
C ARG A 87 -11.24 -9.44 6.27
N LEU A 88 -10.48 -10.52 6.10
CA LEU A 88 -10.74 -11.81 6.73
C LEU A 88 -10.62 -11.77 8.26
N LEU A 89 -9.78 -10.86 8.79
CA LEU A 89 -9.68 -10.60 10.24
C LEU A 89 -10.81 -9.70 10.79
N GLY A 90 -11.78 -9.34 9.95
CA GLY A 90 -12.95 -8.55 10.34
C GLY A 90 -12.75 -7.03 10.27
N ALA A 91 -11.64 -6.55 9.71
CA ALA A 91 -11.46 -5.11 9.49
C ALA A 91 -12.48 -4.57 8.47
N THR A 92 -12.90 -3.31 8.64
CA THR A 92 -13.73 -2.63 7.65
C THR A 92 -12.97 -2.46 6.33
N ARG A 93 -13.68 -2.10 5.27
CA ARG A 93 -13.08 -1.82 3.96
C ARG A 93 -12.04 -0.70 4.06
N GLU A 94 -12.34 0.33 4.84
CA GLU A 94 -11.49 1.50 5.06
C GLU A 94 -10.19 1.12 5.79
N LEU A 95 -10.32 0.39 6.90
CA LEU A 95 -9.17 -0.07 7.68
C LEU A 95 -8.31 -1.07 6.88
N SER A 96 -8.94 -1.93 6.08
CA SER A 96 -8.22 -2.89 5.23
C SER A 96 -7.44 -2.18 4.13
N PHE A 97 -8.01 -1.11 3.56
CA PHE A 97 -7.33 -0.27 2.58
C PHE A 97 -6.13 0.46 3.22
N GLN A 98 -6.31 1.06 4.40
CA GLN A 98 -5.22 1.69 5.15
C GLN A 98 -4.12 0.68 5.51
N ALA A 99 -4.47 -0.55 5.90
CA ALA A 99 -3.49 -1.61 6.16
C ALA A 99 -2.68 -1.97 4.91
N TRP A 100 -3.34 -2.17 3.77
CA TRP A 100 -2.68 -2.39 2.48
C TRP A 100 -1.73 -1.25 2.12
N PHE A 101 -2.18 -0.01 2.28
CA PHE A 101 -1.38 1.19 2.03
C PHE A 101 -0.15 1.27 2.94
N LEU A 102 -0.32 1.13 4.25
CA LEU A 102 0.77 1.19 5.23
C LEU A 102 1.81 0.10 5.02
N VAL A 103 1.38 -1.14 4.78
CA VAL A 103 2.28 -2.26 4.50
C VAL A 103 3.01 -2.03 3.17
N GLY A 104 2.36 -1.44 2.16
CA GLY A 104 3.02 -1.06 0.91
C GLY A 104 4.23 -0.14 1.13
N PHE A 105 4.09 0.90 1.95
CA PHE A 105 5.20 1.79 2.31
C PHE A 105 6.31 1.07 3.08
N LEU A 106 5.94 0.21 4.04
CA LEU A 106 6.90 -0.58 4.80
C LEU A 106 7.73 -1.48 3.88
N LEU A 107 7.06 -2.19 2.96
CA LEU A 107 7.72 -3.06 1.98
C LEU A 107 8.59 -2.27 1.00
N ASN A 108 8.16 -1.07 0.59
CA ASN A 108 8.98 -0.18 -0.24
C ASN A 108 10.27 0.22 0.49
N PHE A 109 10.18 0.64 1.75
CA PHE A 109 11.36 1.00 2.54
C PHE A 109 12.31 -0.20 2.70
N VAL A 110 11.79 -1.36 3.11
CA VAL A 110 12.58 -2.57 3.32
C VAL A 110 13.25 -3.03 2.03
N SER A 111 12.51 -3.03 0.91
CA SER A 111 13.02 -3.46 -0.39
C SER A 111 14.10 -2.50 -0.91
N ALA A 112 13.88 -1.19 -0.81
CA ALA A 112 14.86 -0.18 -1.21
C ALA A 112 16.13 -0.25 -0.36
N TYR A 113 15.98 -0.36 0.97
CA TYR A 113 17.11 -0.54 1.88
C TYR A 113 17.91 -1.80 1.52
N TRP A 114 17.22 -2.93 1.34
CA TRP A 114 17.84 -4.20 0.99
C TRP A 114 18.62 -4.11 -0.34
N MET A 115 18.05 -3.47 -1.36
CA MET A 115 18.72 -3.27 -2.64
C MET A 115 19.95 -2.35 -2.51
N LEU A 116 19.86 -1.24 -1.79
CA LEU A 116 20.99 -0.33 -1.58
C LEU A 116 22.12 -1.01 -0.79
N ARG A 117 21.79 -1.85 0.19
CA ARG A 117 22.76 -2.70 0.89
C ARG A 117 23.44 -3.69 -0.07
N ARG A 118 22.69 -4.28 -1.01
CA ARG A 118 23.23 -5.17 -2.06
C ARG A 118 24.17 -4.42 -3.01
N MET A 119 23.90 -3.15 -3.29
CA MET A 119 24.74 -2.25 -4.09
C MET A 119 25.96 -1.69 -3.33
N ARG A 120 26.22 -2.16 -2.10
CA ARG A 120 27.37 -1.79 -1.27
C ARG A 120 27.40 -0.34 -0.77
N PHE A 121 26.25 0.36 -0.74
CA PHE A 121 26.15 1.59 0.04
C PHE A 121 26.43 1.30 1.52
N ASP A 122 26.79 2.31 2.30
CA ASP A 122 26.93 2.20 3.75
C ASP A 122 25.54 2.17 4.44
N VAL A 123 25.50 2.01 5.77
CA VAL A 123 24.21 1.88 6.48
C VAL A 123 23.44 3.19 6.45
N LEU A 124 24.13 4.33 6.57
CA LEU A 124 23.50 5.64 6.57
C LEU A 124 22.95 5.97 5.17
N GLY A 125 23.78 5.85 4.12
CA GLY A 125 23.36 6.09 2.74
C GLY A 125 22.21 5.21 2.30
N ALA A 126 22.24 3.90 2.64
CA ALA A 126 21.13 3.00 2.34
C ALA A 126 19.84 3.38 3.09
N SER A 127 19.94 3.84 4.34
CA SER A 127 18.76 4.25 5.13
C SER A 127 18.15 5.54 4.59
N CYS A 128 18.97 6.53 4.25
CA CYS A 128 18.50 7.77 3.64
C CYS A 128 17.86 7.52 2.27
N GLY A 129 18.49 6.70 1.41
CA GLY A 129 17.93 6.37 0.10
C GLY A 129 16.61 5.61 0.19
N ALA A 130 16.51 4.65 1.12
CA ALA A 130 15.26 3.93 1.38
C ALA A 130 14.17 4.86 1.92
N PHE A 131 14.52 5.79 2.79
CA PHE A 131 13.59 6.79 3.33
C PHE A 131 13.03 7.67 2.20
N VAL A 132 13.89 8.22 1.36
CA VAL A 132 13.47 9.04 0.22
C VAL A 132 12.61 8.22 -0.74
N PHE A 133 13.01 6.99 -1.07
CA PHE A 133 12.24 6.12 -1.95
C PHE A 133 10.83 5.84 -1.42
N ALA A 134 10.70 5.55 -0.12
CA ALA A 134 9.42 5.21 0.48
C ALA A 134 8.54 6.44 0.78
N PHE A 135 9.12 7.58 1.17
CA PHE A 135 8.36 8.67 1.80
C PHE A 135 8.45 10.04 1.08
N ALA A 136 9.21 10.18 -0.02
CA ALA A 136 9.40 11.49 -0.66
C ALA A 136 8.31 11.88 -1.67
N LEU A 137 7.44 10.97 -2.10
CA LEU A 137 6.39 11.30 -3.05
C LEU A 137 5.28 12.12 -2.35
N PRO A 138 4.73 13.17 -2.98
CA PRO A 138 3.56 13.88 -2.48
C PRO A 138 2.32 13.01 -2.73
N VAL A 139 2.07 12.05 -1.83
CA VAL A 139 0.91 11.14 -1.90
C VAL A 139 -0.28 11.70 -1.10
N LEU A 140 -0.12 12.81 -0.37
CA LEU A 140 -1.08 13.30 0.64
C LEU A 140 -1.80 14.60 0.26
N HIS A 141 -2.00 14.90 -1.03
CA HIS A 141 -2.72 16.10 -1.47
C HIS A 141 -4.00 15.76 -2.22
#